data_AF-A0A3N5U020-F1
#
_entry.id   AF-A0A3N5U020-F1
#
_cell.length_a   1.000
_cell.length_b   1.000
_cell.length_c   1.000
_cell.angle_alpha   90.00
_cell.angle_beta   90.00
_cell.angle_gamma   90.00
#
_symmetry.space_group_name_H-M   'P 1'
#
loop_
_entity.id
_entity.type
_entity.pdbx_description
1 polymer ?
#
loop_
_entity_poly.entity_id
_entity_poly.type
_entity_poly.pdbx_seq_one_letter_code
_entity_poly.pdbx_strand_id
1 'polypeptide(L)'
;MTAVRAHHGFVLARIYAFLLLAPLFFTFCLVSCSPVVPQKKSQEFGEDLLSVAFPTEKEGWDCGRWGTVLHTADGGETWSLQPTGTENTLCSICFVNSKSGWAVGEE
;
A
#
# COMPACT_ATOMS: atom_id res chain seq x y z
N MET A 1 -76.01 14.80 -2.00
CA MET A 1 -74.87 15.44 -1.31
C MET A 1 -73.87 14.37 -0.92
N THR A 2 -72.85 14.14 -1.73
CA THR A 2 -71.65 13.36 -1.32
C THR A 2 -70.53 13.77 -2.26
N ALA A 3 -69.85 14.85 -1.89
CA ALA A 3 -68.65 15.33 -2.54
C ALA A 3 -67.45 14.47 -2.09
N VAL A 4 -66.73 13.96 -3.09
CA VAL A 4 -65.27 13.81 -3.18
C VAL A 4 -64.52 13.75 -1.84
N ARG A 5 -63.94 12.59 -1.51
CA ARG A 5 -62.86 12.54 -0.52
C ARG A 5 -61.76 11.53 -0.87
N ALA A 6 -60.98 11.89 -1.88
CA ALA A 6 -59.53 12.07 -1.80
C ALA A 6 -58.63 11.03 -1.09
N HIS A 7 -59.05 9.77 -0.90
CA HIS A 7 -58.22 8.79 -0.17
C HIS A 7 -57.33 7.91 -1.07
N HIS A 8 -57.70 7.66 -2.33
CA HIS A 8 -56.90 6.79 -3.21
C HIS A 8 -55.70 7.49 -3.86
N GLY A 9 -55.74 8.82 -4.04
CA GLY A 9 -54.61 9.58 -4.60
C GLY A 9 -53.49 9.87 -3.59
N PHE A 10 -53.82 9.91 -2.29
CA PHE A 10 -52.88 10.30 -1.23
C PHE A 10 -51.87 9.18 -0.89
N VAL A 11 -52.25 7.91 -1.03
CA VAL A 11 -51.36 6.77 -0.81
C VAL A 11 -50.39 6.58 -1.98
N LEU A 12 -50.88 6.75 -3.21
CA LEU A 12 -50.07 6.64 -4.43
C LEU A 12 -49.01 7.76 -4.50
N ALA A 13 -49.37 9.00 -4.18
CA ALA A 13 -48.42 10.12 -4.17
C ALA A 13 -47.26 9.93 -3.16
N ARG A 14 -47.51 9.28 -2.01
CA ARG A 14 -46.48 8.99 -1.00
C ARG A 14 -45.53 7.86 -1.44
N ILE A 15 -46.02 6.92 -2.25
CA ILE A 15 -45.20 5.86 -2.85
C ILE A 15 -44.29 6.43 -3.95
N TYR A 16 -44.82 7.31 -4.80
CA TYR A 16 -44.04 7.98 -5.85
C TYR A 16 -42.99 8.96 -5.32
N ALA A 17 -43.26 9.65 -4.19
CA ALA A 17 -42.28 10.52 -3.54
C ALA A 17 -41.07 9.76 -2.96
N PHE A 18 -41.26 8.51 -2.52
CA PHE A 18 -40.17 7.65 -2.04
C PHE A 18 -39.39 6.98 -3.18
N LEU A 19 -40.05 6.69 -4.31
CA LEU A 19 -39.43 6.07 -5.47
C LEU A 19 -38.58 7.03 -6.34
N LEU A 20 -38.79 8.34 -6.25
CA LEU A 20 -38.00 9.35 -6.98
C LEU A 20 -36.69 9.78 -6.28
N LEU A 21 -36.48 9.42 -5.01
CA LEU A 21 -35.22 9.68 -4.28
C LEU A 21 -34.32 8.44 -4.13
N ALA A 22 -34.84 7.25 -4.46
CA ALA A 22 -34.07 6.01 -4.45
C ALA A 22 -32.85 5.96 -5.40
N PRO A 23 -32.81 6.60 -6.59
CA PRO A 23 -31.65 6.49 -7.46
C PRO A 23 -30.45 7.36 -7.02
N LEU A 24 -30.65 8.35 -6.12
CA LEU A 24 -29.57 9.17 -5.58
C LEU A 24 -28.94 8.59 -4.30
N PHE A 25 -29.63 7.70 -3.60
CA PHE A 25 -29.06 6.99 -2.45
C PHE A 25 -28.35 5.69 -2.85
N PHE A 26 -28.83 5.03 -3.90
CA PHE A 26 -28.23 3.78 -4.39
C PHE A 26 -26.91 4.00 -5.15
N THR A 27 -26.73 5.17 -5.75
CA THR A 27 -25.47 5.58 -6.41
C THR A 27 -24.40 6.01 -5.40
N PHE A 28 -24.76 6.44 -4.19
CA PHE A 28 -23.81 6.81 -3.15
C PHE A 28 -23.14 5.59 -2.48
N CYS A 29 -23.79 4.42 -2.51
CA CYS A 29 -23.26 3.19 -1.93
C CYS A 29 -22.12 2.58 -2.79
N LEU A 30 -22.16 2.75 -4.12
CA LEU A 30 -21.12 2.26 -5.03
C LEU A 30 -19.86 3.13 -5.04
N VAL A 31 -19.95 4.42 -4.67
CA VAL A 31 -18.76 5.29 -4.56
C VAL A 31 -18.01 5.04 -3.24
N SER A 32 -18.70 4.62 -2.18
CA SER A 32 -18.07 4.38 -0.86
C SER A 32 -17.56 2.96 -0.65
N CYS A 33 -18.00 1.97 -1.43
CA CYS A 33 -17.42 0.63 -1.42
C CYS A 33 -16.21 0.57 -2.35
N SER A 34 -15.27 1.51 -2.20
CA SER A 34 -13.90 1.18 -2.63
C SER A 34 -13.44 0.07 -1.69
N PRO A 35 -13.03 -1.10 -2.18
CA PRO A 35 -12.38 -2.07 -1.31
C PRO A 35 -11.22 -1.32 -0.65
N VAL A 36 -11.22 -1.26 0.68
CA VAL A 36 -9.98 -1.01 1.42
C VAL A 36 -9.03 -2.07 0.90
N VAL A 37 -8.14 -1.67 -0.02
CA VAL A 37 -6.95 -2.44 -0.32
C VAL A 37 -6.30 -2.59 1.06
N PRO A 38 -6.12 -3.81 1.59
CA PRO A 38 -5.37 -3.97 2.82
C PRO A 38 -4.02 -3.31 2.56
N GLN A 39 -3.80 -2.16 3.19
CA GLN A 39 -2.55 -1.43 3.12
C GLN A 39 -1.54 -2.36 3.77
N LYS A 40 -0.81 -3.13 2.96
CA LYS A 40 0.38 -3.84 3.42
C LYS A 40 1.30 -2.74 3.87
N LYS A 41 1.36 -2.49 5.19
CA LYS A 41 2.25 -1.51 5.79
C LYS A 41 3.60 -1.73 5.14
N SER A 42 4.05 -0.76 4.34
CA SER A 42 5.41 -0.76 3.83
C SER A 42 6.27 -0.91 5.06
N GLN A 43 7.06 -1.99 5.11
CA GLN A 43 8.07 -2.11 6.14
C GLN A 43 9.07 -1.01 5.80
N GLU A 44 8.88 0.15 6.41
CA GLU A 44 9.71 1.33 6.21
C GLU A 44 11.06 1.01 6.85
N PHE A 45 11.93 0.38 6.08
CA PHE A 45 13.32 0.15 6.50
C PHE A 45 14.12 1.46 6.56
N GLY A 46 13.53 2.61 6.20
CA GLY A 46 14.23 3.88 6.03
C GLY A 46 14.98 4.41 7.27
N GLU A 47 14.61 3.99 8.48
CA GLU A 47 15.31 4.40 9.72
C GLU A 47 16.50 3.49 10.09
N ASP A 48 16.56 2.29 9.50
CA ASP A 48 17.55 1.27 9.86
C ASP A 48 18.67 1.12 8.82
N LEU A 49 18.52 1.70 7.62
CA LEU A 49 19.49 1.60 6.53
C LEU A 49 20.62 2.63 6.69
N LEU A 50 21.85 2.18 6.48
CA LEU A 50 23.07 2.94 6.72
C LEU A 50 23.88 3.15 5.43
N SER A 51 23.82 2.22 4.48
CA SER A 51 24.62 2.30 3.26
C SER A 51 24.00 1.54 2.10
N VAL A 52 23.88 2.23 0.97
CA VAL A 52 23.38 1.67 -0.30
C VAL A 52 24.49 1.70 -1.36
N ALA A 53 24.57 0.62 -2.16
CA ALA A 53 25.46 0.52 -3.30
C ALA A 53 24.76 -0.12 -4.50
N PHE A 54 24.96 0.47 -5.68
CA PHE A 54 24.44 -0.03 -6.95
C PHE A 54 25.60 -0.56 -7.82
N PRO A 55 25.92 -1.87 -7.77
CA PRO A 55 26.89 -2.47 -8.68
C PRO A 55 26.53 -2.31 -10.17
N THR A 56 25.24 -2.16 -10.48
CA THR A 56 24.74 -1.84 -11.82
C THR A 56 23.51 -0.92 -11.72
N GLU A 57 22.97 -0.46 -12.84
CA GLU A 57 21.74 0.37 -12.86
C GLU A 57 20.51 -0.35 -12.28
N LYS A 58 20.49 -1.69 -12.30
CA LYS A 58 19.33 -2.49 -11.86
C LYS A 58 19.58 -3.22 -10.54
N GLU A 59 20.81 -3.71 -10.37
CA GLU A 59 21.22 -4.43 -9.18
C GLU A 59 21.69 -3.45 -8.11
N GLY A 60 20.98 -3.42 -6.99
CA GLY A 60 21.27 -2.55 -5.85
C GLY A 60 21.22 -3.32 -4.55
N TRP A 61 22.01 -2.88 -3.59
CA TRP A 61 22.11 -3.49 -2.26
C TRP A 61 22.11 -2.41 -1.20
N ASP A 62 21.40 -2.64 -0.11
CA ASP A 62 21.35 -1.75 1.04
C ASP A 62 21.65 -2.55 2.30
N CYS A 63 22.34 -1.96 3.26
CA CYS A 63 22.66 -2.58 4.54
C CYS A 63 22.37 -1.65 5.72
N GLY A 64 22.07 -2.23 6.87
CA GLY A 64 21.60 -1.49 8.02
C GLY A 64 21.71 -2.20 9.37
N ARG A 65 20.99 -1.66 10.35
CA ARG A 65 20.87 -2.23 11.71
C ARG A 65 20.28 -3.63 11.69
N TRP A 66 20.50 -4.38 12.77
CA TRP A 66 19.94 -5.72 12.96
C TRP A 66 20.34 -6.73 11.87
N GLY A 67 21.52 -6.56 11.26
CA GLY A 67 21.97 -7.37 10.14
C GLY A 67 21.11 -7.25 8.88
N THR A 68 20.32 -6.17 8.77
CA THR A 68 19.43 -5.94 7.64
C THR A 68 20.26 -5.76 6.37
N VAL A 69 20.00 -6.62 5.38
CA VAL A 69 20.48 -6.44 4.02
C VAL A 69 19.30 -6.56 3.07
N LEU A 70 19.14 -5.57 2.20
CA LEU A 70 18.15 -5.55 1.16
C LEU A 70 18.84 -5.65 -0.21
N HIS A 71 18.18 -6.32 -1.14
CA HIS A 71 18.60 -6.43 -2.53
C HIS A 71 17.45 -6.04 -3.47
N THR A 72 17.78 -5.26 -4.50
CA THR A 72 16.91 -4.90 -5.61
C THR A 72 17.51 -5.37 -6.92
N ALA A 73 16.65 -5.82 -7.84
CA ALA A 73 17.00 -6.20 -9.21
C ALA A 73 16.30 -5.31 -10.27
N ASP A 74 15.59 -4.27 -9.82
CA ASP A 74 14.80 -3.36 -10.65
C ASP A 74 15.15 -1.88 -10.43
N GLY A 75 16.36 -1.60 -9.95
CA GLY A 75 16.85 -0.23 -9.77
C GLY A 75 16.27 0.47 -8.54
N GLY A 76 15.75 -0.30 -7.58
CA GLY A 76 15.23 0.20 -6.31
C GLY A 76 13.71 0.43 -6.28
N GLU A 77 12.98 -0.04 -7.30
CA GLU A 77 11.51 -0.04 -7.27
C GLU A 77 10.98 -1.04 -6.25
N THR A 78 11.61 -2.22 -6.17
CA THR A 78 11.32 -3.24 -5.15
C THR A 78 12.59 -3.71 -4.46
N TRP A 79 12.46 -3.96 -3.16
CA TRP A 79 13.55 -4.42 -2.29
C TRP A 79 13.14 -5.71 -1.60
N SER A 80 14.07 -6.66 -1.56
CA SER A 80 13.90 -7.98 -0.95
C SER A 80 14.91 -8.17 0.17
N LEU A 81 14.45 -8.66 1.32
CA LEU A 81 15.33 -8.95 2.46
C LEU A 81 16.21 -10.17 2.14
N GLN A 82 17.51 -10.03 2.40
CA GLN A 82 18.49 -11.09 2.24
C GLN A 82 18.94 -11.62 3.61
N PRO A 83 18.92 -12.94 3.83
CA PRO A 83 19.38 -13.52 5.09
C PRO A 83 20.90 -13.39 5.20
N THR A 84 21.38 -12.79 6.29
CA THR A 84 22.81 -12.54 6.54
C THR A 84 23.43 -13.45 7.58
N GLY A 85 22.61 -14.08 8.42
CA GLY A 85 23.07 -14.96 9.50
C GLY A 85 23.67 -14.22 10.71
N THR A 86 23.55 -12.88 10.75
CA THR A 86 23.95 -12.04 11.89
C THR A 86 22.86 -11.02 12.18
N GLU A 87 22.78 -10.59 13.43
CA GLU A 87 21.93 -9.45 13.86
C GLU A 87 22.77 -8.18 14.07
N ASN A 88 24.07 -8.23 13.79
CA ASN A 88 24.95 -7.08 13.98
C ASN A 88 24.68 -5.99 12.95
N THR A 89 24.88 -4.74 13.35
CA THR A 89 24.68 -3.61 12.45
C THR A 89 25.72 -3.63 11.33
N LEU A 90 25.27 -3.58 10.09
CA LEU A 90 26.12 -3.44 8.91
C LEU A 90 26.19 -1.97 8.50
N CYS A 91 27.37 -1.38 8.66
CA CYS A 91 27.60 0.06 8.55
C CYS A 91 27.92 0.50 7.12
N SER A 92 28.48 -0.38 6.29
CA SER A 92 28.85 -0.04 4.92
C SER A 92 28.83 -1.24 4.00
N ILE A 93 28.41 -1.02 2.76
CA ILE A 93 28.48 -2.01 1.68
C ILE A 93 29.21 -1.41 0.46
N CYS A 94 30.07 -2.20 -0.17
CA CYS A 94 30.80 -1.81 -1.37
C CYS A 94 30.93 -2.95 -2.36
N PHE A 95 31.09 -2.61 -3.64
CA PHE A 95 31.25 -3.58 -4.73
C PHE A 95 32.50 -3.26 -5.55
N VAL A 96 33.26 -4.30 -5.91
CA VAL A 96 34.39 -4.17 -6.86
C VAL A 96 33.97 -4.45 -8.29
N ASN A 97 32.87 -5.18 -8.47
CA ASN A 97 32.25 -5.45 -9.76
C ASN A 97 30.77 -5.85 -9.56
N SER A 98 30.08 -6.19 -10.65
CA SER A 98 28.66 -6.51 -10.62
C SER A 98 28.27 -7.78 -9.85
N LYS A 99 29.25 -8.62 -9.45
CA LYS A 99 29.04 -9.92 -8.81
C LYS A 99 29.79 -10.08 -7.49
N SER A 100 30.60 -9.12 -7.09
CA SER A 100 31.47 -9.25 -5.92
C SER A 100 31.57 -7.94 -5.17
N GLY A 101 31.32 -8.04 -3.87
CA GLY A 101 31.32 -6.93 -2.92
C GLY A 101 31.43 -7.42 -1.49
N TRP A 102 31.50 -6.48 -0.55
CA TRP A 102 31.62 -6.73 0.88
C TRP A 102 30.68 -5.81 1.65
N ALA A 103 30.07 -6.35 2.70
CA ALA A 103 29.42 -5.57 3.75
C ALA A 103 30.28 -5.66 5.01
N VAL A 104 30.46 -4.54 5.69
CA VAL A 104 31.22 -4.43 6.93
C VAL A 104 30.36 -3.77 8.00
N GLY A 105 30.57 -4.18 9.25
CA GLY A 105 29.72 -3.80 10.36
C GLY A 105 30.41 -3.95 11.70
N GLU A 106 29.64 -3.78 12.76
CA GLU A 106 30.09 -3.92 14.14
C GLU A 106 30.05 -5.39 14.59
N GLU A 107 30.78 -5.72 15.66
CA GLU A 107 30.72 -7.02 16.36
C GLU A 107 29.79 -6.96 17.57
#